data_AF-A0A1W9XDS7-F1
#
_entry.id   AF-A0A1W9XDS7-F1
#
_cell.length_a   1.000
_cell.length_b   1.000
_cell.length_c   1.000
_cell.angle_alpha   90.00
_cell.angle_beta   90.00
_cell.angle_gamma   90.00
#
_symmetry.space_group_name_H-M   'P 1'
#
loop_
_entity.id
_entity.type
_entity.pdbx_description
1 polymer ?
#
loop_
_entity_poly.entity_id
_entity_poly.type
_entity_poly.pdbx_seq_one_letter_code
_entity_poly.pdbx_strand_id
1 'polypeptide(L)'
;MHKFLSCTVQQFTVFEKAAFDFSPGINVLIGANGTGKSHVMKISYSLLKERESRHQENGGTLIFPTPLGVFRVDSPDKLIRFAVSDNSAITIDLSDGVSLKFNIRIPSGSVLEINPDPKDERNAPPIPSSIYLPAQEFLSINKGFISAYTRRELPYDETYYDLALALNALPLREDKIDEEIREAITLLRKIIRDKQDGQKEVLSQQNGEFHFHLPEGDLDVHLVAEGYRKIATLYYLLRNGSLTKESILFWDEPEANLNPELIVKIAEVFFPKEACQ
;
A
#
# COMPACT_ATOMS: atom_id res chain seq x y z
N MET A 1 -11.46 -8.19 -12.98
CA MET A 1 -10.22 -7.75 -12.31
C MET A 1 -9.75 -6.49 -13.00
N HIS A 2 -9.86 -5.34 -12.34
CA HIS A 2 -9.28 -4.08 -12.84
C HIS A 2 -7.78 -4.18 -12.66
N LYS A 3 -7.04 -4.31 -13.75
CA LYS A 3 -5.58 -4.43 -13.73
C LYS A 3 -4.99 -3.06 -13.95
N PHE A 4 -4.00 -2.73 -13.13
CA PHE A 4 -3.11 -1.60 -13.36
C PHE A 4 -2.32 -1.90 -14.64
N LEU A 5 -2.53 -1.16 -15.73
CA LEU A 5 -1.94 -1.48 -17.04
C LEU A 5 -0.66 -0.69 -17.29
N SER A 6 -0.74 0.62 -17.14
CA SER A 6 0.39 1.49 -17.44
C SER A 6 0.41 2.71 -16.55
N CYS A 7 1.60 3.26 -16.35
CA CYS A 7 1.81 4.55 -15.73
C CYS A 7 2.81 5.32 -16.59
N THR A 8 2.42 6.51 -17.02
CA THR A 8 3.31 7.45 -17.70
C THR A 8 3.50 8.67 -16.82
N VAL A 9 4.76 9.09 -16.71
CA VAL A 9 5.18 10.14 -15.80
C VAL A 9 6.04 11.13 -16.57
N GLN A 10 5.76 12.42 -16.44
CA GLN A 10 6.50 13.50 -17.09
C GLN A 10 6.75 14.65 -16.12
N GLN A 11 8.00 15.09 -16.05
CA GLN A 11 8.47 16.19 -15.22
C GLN A 11 8.04 16.11 -13.75
N PHE A 12 8.07 14.91 -13.20
CA PHE A 12 7.61 14.63 -11.84
C PHE A 12 8.76 14.09 -11.00
N THR A 13 9.07 14.77 -9.90
CA THR A 13 10.12 14.39 -8.95
C THR A 13 11.47 14.10 -9.63
N VAL A 14 11.90 12.85 -9.69
CA VAL A 14 13.15 12.42 -10.35
C VAL A 14 12.98 12.12 -11.84
N PHE A 15 11.74 12.01 -12.33
CA PHE A 15 11.44 11.61 -13.70
C PHE A 15 11.32 12.81 -14.62
N GLU A 16 12.17 12.86 -15.65
CA GLU A 16 11.95 13.75 -16.80
C GLU A 16 10.80 13.22 -17.67
N LYS A 17 10.90 11.96 -18.04
CA LYS A 17 9.88 11.17 -18.72
C LYS A 17 10.12 9.70 -18.40
N ALA A 18 9.08 8.99 -17.99
CA ALA A 18 9.10 7.55 -17.79
C ALA A 18 7.77 6.94 -18.24
N ALA A 19 7.82 5.70 -18.72
CA ALA A 19 6.66 4.89 -19.04
C ALA A 19 6.88 3.51 -18.42
N PHE A 20 5.85 3.01 -17.75
CA PHE A 20 5.84 1.71 -17.10
C PHE A 20 4.67 0.92 -17.66
N ASP A 21 4.97 -0.27 -18.17
CA ASP A 21 3.97 -1.25 -18.58
C ASP A 21 3.93 -2.35 -17.52
N PHE A 22 2.76 -2.59 -16.95
CA PHE A 22 2.58 -3.50 -15.83
C PHE A 22 1.99 -4.83 -16.28
N SER A 23 2.48 -5.90 -15.65
CA SER A 23 1.89 -7.22 -15.72
C SER A 23 0.58 -7.27 -14.93
N PRO A 24 -0.38 -8.13 -15.31
CA PRO A 24 -1.60 -8.40 -14.56
C PRO A 24 -1.45 -8.85 -13.11
N GLY A 25 -0.28 -9.36 -12.74
CA GLY A 25 -0.03 -9.95 -11.43
C GLY A 25 1.03 -9.15 -10.69
N ILE A 26 2.21 -9.76 -10.54
CA ILE A 26 3.30 -9.16 -9.79
C ILE A 26 4.14 -8.29 -10.70
N ASN A 27 4.53 -7.13 -10.18
CA ASN A 27 5.38 -6.16 -10.83
C ASN A 27 6.54 -5.84 -9.89
N VAL A 28 7.77 -6.03 -10.36
CA VAL A 28 8.98 -5.79 -9.56
C VAL A 28 9.72 -4.60 -10.13
N LEU A 29 9.79 -3.51 -9.35
CA LEU A 29 10.51 -2.30 -9.72
C LEU A 29 11.98 -2.41 -9.27
N ILE A 30 12.90 -2.56 -10.23
CA ILE A 30 14.33 -2.72 -9.95
C ILE A 30 15.09 -1.49 -10.44
N GLY A 31 16.01 -1.00 -9.61
CA GLY A 31 16.87 0.14 -9.94
C GLY A 31 17.71 0.57 -8.75
N ALA A 32 18.76 1.34 -8.99
CA ALA A 32 19.59 1.91 -7.93
C ALA A 32 18.78 2.82 -6.98
N ASN A 33 19.37 3.17 -5.84
CA ASN A 33 18.74 4.13 -4.93
C ASN A 33 18.59 5.50 -5.61
N GLY A 34 17.46 6.16 -5.39
CA GLY A 34 17.16 7.46 -5.99
C GLY A 34 16.60 7.42 -7.42
N THR A 35 16.35 6.25 -8.02
CA THR A 35 15.77 6.15 -9.38
C THR A 35 14.24 6.33 -9.44
N GLY A 36 13.58 6.61 -8.32
CA GLY A 36 12.14 6.92 -8.28
C GLY A 36 11.20 5.72 -8.09
N LYS A 37 11.70 4.54 -7.68
CA LYS A 37 10.88 3.34 -7.40
C LYS A 37 9.71 3.64 -6.44
N SER A 38 10.02 4.18 -5.27
CA SER A 38 9.00 4.55 -4.28
C SER A 38 8.12 5.71 -4.77
N HIS A 39 8.63 6.58 -5.64
CA HIS A 39 7.85 7.71 -6.18
C HIS A 39 6.74 7.23 -7.11
N VAL A 40 7.02 6.31 -8.04
CA VAL A 40 5.98 5.75 -8.91
C VAL A 40 4.97 4.93 -8.10
N MET A 41 5.38 4.22 -7.05
CA MET A 41 4.45 3.51 -6.16
C MET A 41 3.54 4.49 -5.42
N LYS A 42 4.09 5.53 -4.78
CA LYS A 42 3.33 6.52 -4.01
C LYS A 42 2.31 7.30 -4.86
N ILE A 43 2.72 7.80 -6.04
CA ILE A 43 1.79 8.54 -6.89
C ILE A 43 0.67 7.63 -7.40
N SER A 44 1.02 6.40 -7.79
CA SER A 44 0.03 5.41 -8.24
C SER A 44 -0.97 5.07 -7.15
N TYR A 45 -0.47 4.82 -5.95
CA TYR A 45 -1.28 4.58 -4.77
C TYR A 45 -2.24 5.73 -4.46
N SER A 46 -1.75 6.99 -4.43
CA SER A 46 -2.60 8.14 -4.13
C SER A 46 -3.74 8.35 -5.15
N LEU A 47 -3.47 8.12 -6.44
CA LEU A 47 -4.48 8.28 -7.49
C LEU A 47 -5.53 7.16 -7.46
N LEU A 48 -5.14 5.94 -7.10
CA LEU A 48 -6.08 4.85 -6.86
C LEU A 48 -6.95 5.13 -5.63
N LYS A 49 -6.35 5.55 -4.51
CA LYS A 49 -7.09 5.88 -3.29
C LYS A 49 -8.12 7.00 -3.48
N GLU A 50 -7.77 8.00 -4.28
CA GLU A 50 -8.72 9.05 -4.64
C GLU A 50 -9.96 8.46 -5.34
N ARG A 51 -9.78 7.59 -6.35
CA ARG A 51 -10.92 6.94 -7.03
C ARG A 51 -11.70 6.00 -6.10
N GLU A 52 -11.03 5.26 -5.22
CA GLU A 52 -11.69 4.43 -4.19
C GLU A 52 -12.64 5.28 -3.33
N SER A 53 -12.17 6.45 -2.87
CA SER A 53 -12.93 7.34 -1.98
C SER A 53 -14.18 7.94 -2.64
N ARG A 54 -14.13 8.22 -3.95
CA ARG A 54 -15.25 8.76 -4.73
C ARG A 54 -16.40 7.77 -4.89
N HIS A 55 -16.15 6.47 -4.74
CA HIS A 55 -17.20 5.43 -4.76
C HIS A 55 -17.81 5.16 -3.37
N GLN A 56 -17.24 5.72 -2.30
CA GLN A 56 -17.69 5.49 -0.91
C GLN A 56 -18.54 6.65 -0.36
N GLU A 57 -19.23 7.43 -1.21
CA GLU A 57 -20.05 8.59 -0.82
C GLU A 57 -21.16 8.25 0.20
N ASN A 58 -20.78 8.23 1.48
CA ASN A 58 -21.64 8.29 2.65
C ASN A 58 -21.16 9.46 3.53
N GLY A 59 -21.42 10.69 3.08
CA GLY A 59 -21.60 11.91 3.89
C GLY A 59 -20.47 12.39 4.82
N GLY A 60 -19.31 11.73 4.91
CA GLY A 60 -18.16 12.15 5.69
C GLY A 60 -17.02 12.67 4.82
N THR A 61 -16.23 13.62 5.32
CA THR A 61 -14.95 14.01 4.71
C THR A 61 -13.98 12.84 4.85
N LEU A 62 -13.96 11.94 3.87
CA LEU A 62 -12.94 10.90 3.77
C LEU A 62 -11.59 11.58 3.54
N ILE A 63 -10.70 11.48 4.53
CA ILE A 63 -9.30 11.85 4.37
C ILE A 63 -8.64 10.67 3.64
N PHE A 64 -8.50 10.78 2.32
CA PHE A 64 -7.77 9.80 1.51
C PHE A 64 -6.33 10.29 1.26
N PRO A 65 -5.37 9.38 1.05
CA PRO A 65 -4.01 9.74 0.69
C PRO A 65 -3.94 10.57 -0.61
N THR A 66 -3.59 11.84 -0.47
CA THR A 66 -3.38 12.78 -1.58
C THR A 66 -1.93 12.74 -2.06
N PRO A 67 -1.65 13.16 -3.30
CA PRO A 67 -0.27 13.32 -3.77
C PRO A 67 0.58 14.21 -2.85
N LEU A 68 0.04 15.30 -2.31
CA LEU A 68 0.80 16.15 -1.38
C LEU A 68 1.10 15.43 -0.07
N GLY A 69 0.14 14.68 0.47
CA GLY A 69 0.30 14.02 1.75
C GLY A 69 1.12 12.72 1.71
N VAL A 70 1.08 11.93 0.62
CA VAL A 70 1.94 10.73 0.48
C VAL A 70 3.41 11.08 0.22
N PHE A 71 3.67 12.22 -0.42
CA PHE A 71 5.03 12.77 -0.57
C PHE A 71 5.40 13.72 0.58
N ARG A 72 4.43 14.08 1.42
CA ARG A 72 4.55 14.97 2.56
C ARG A 72 5.21 16.30 2.20
N VAL A 73 4.63 16.95 1.20
CA VAL A 73 5.00 18.29 0.77
C VAL A 73 3.84 19.26 1.04
N ASP A 74 4.18 20.50 1.33
CA ASP A 74 3.25 21.60 1.61
C ASP A 74 2.73 22.28 0.34
N SER A 75 3.37 22.05 -0.81
CA SER A 75 3.02 22.68 -2.06
C SER A 75 3.24 21.77 -3.28
N PRO A 76 2.36 21.84 -4.30
CA PRO A 76 2.48 20.99 -5.50
C PRO A 76 3.75 21.20 -6.32
N ASP A 77 4.36 22.39 -6.29
CA ASP A 77 5.59 22.70 -7.03
C ASP A 77 6.77 21.80 -6.64
N LYS A 78 6.81 21.33 -5.39
CA LYS A 78 7.84 20.40 -4.90
C LYS A 78 7.75 19.01 -5.53
N LEU A 79 6.63 18.67 -6.16
CA LEU A 79 6.46 17.43 -6.90
C LEU A 79 6.85 17.56 -8.38
N ILE A 80 7.00 18.79 -8.88
CA ILE A 80 7.54 19.02 -10.22
C ILE A 80 9.05 18.80 -10.16
N ARG A 81 9.61 18.17 -11.18
CA ARG A 81 11.06 18.00 -11.31
C ARG A 81 11.72 19.39 -11.33
N PHE A 82 12.52 19.66 -10.30
CA PHE A 82 13.22 20.93 -10.13
C PHE A 82 14.02 21.31 -11.40
N ALA A 83 13.94 22.59 -11.76
CA ALA A 83 14.79 23.29 -12.73
C ALA A 83 14.53 23.08 -14.24
N VAL A 84 13.38 22.54 -14.67
CA VAL A 84 13.14 22.30 -16.11
C VAL A 84 11.74 22.67 -16.63
N SER A 85 10.68 22.64 -15.82
CA SER A 85 9.32 22.93 -16.31
C SER A 85 8.39 23.57 -15.27
N ASP A 86 7.37 24.26 -15.76
CA ASP A 86 6.26 24.79 -14.96
C ASP A 86 5.09 23.79 -14.86
N ASN A 87 5.23 22.62 -15.51
CA ASN A 87 4.17 21.63 -15.66
C ASN A 87 4.70 20.22 -15.40
N SER A 88 3.89 19.40 -14.73
CA SER A 88 4.08 17.96 -14.52
C SER A 88 2.80 17.22 -14.88
N ALA A 89 2.93 16.04 -15.47
CA ALA A 89 1.80 15.20 -15.85
C ALA A 89 2.07 13.74 -15.50
N ILE A 90 1.09 13.10 -14.86
CA ILE A 90 1.06 11.68 -14.57
C ILE A 90 -0.24 11.13 -15.13
N THR A 91 -0.16 10.01 -15.83
CA THR A 91 -1.33 9.29 -16.35
C THR A 91 -1.20 7.82 -16.01
N ILE A 92 -2.26 7.26 -15.44
CA ILE A 92 -2.37 5.86 -15.08
C ILE A 92 -3.53 5.28 -15.86
N ASP A 93 -3.28 4.21 -16.60
CA ASP A 93 -4.32 3.52 -17.34
C ASP A 93 -4.65 2.19 -16.66
N LEU A 94 -5.95 1.93 -16.57
CA LEU A 94 -6.54 0.76 -15.94
C LEU A 94 -7.21 -0.12 -17.00
N SER A 95 -7.32 -1.41 -16.73
CA SER A 95 -7.77 -2.39 -17.73
C SER A 95 -9.25 -2.33 -18.10
N ASP A 96 -10.03 -1.54 -17.37
CA ASP A 96 -11.41 -1.21 -17.71
C ASP A 96 -11.52 -0.08 -18.73
N GLY A 97 -10.39 0.42 -19.24
CA GLY A 97 -10.32 1.54 -20.17
C GLY A 97 -10.27 2.90 -19.49
N VAL A 98 -10.33 2.95 -18.15
CA VAL A 98 -10.29 4.20 -17.40
C VAL A 98 -8.85 4.71 -17.28
N SER A 99 -8.68 6.01 -17.52
CA SER A 99 -7.40 6.71 -17.38
C SER A 99 -7.48 7.75 -16.26
N LEU A 100 -6.68 7.60 -15.21
CA LEU A 100 -6.52 8.53 -14.11
C LEU A 100 -5.39 9.51 -14.44
N LYS A 101 -5.71 10.80 -14.56
CA LYS A 101 -4.74 11.83 -14.93
C LYS A 101 -4.55 12.83 -13.80
N PHE A 102 -3.30 13.05 -13.46
CA PHE A 102 -2.87 14.02 -12.46
C PHE A 102 -1.95 15.03 -13.12
N ASN A 103 -2.32 16.30 -13.05
CA ASN A 103 -1.54 17.38 -13.63
C ASN A 103 -1.24 18.43 -12.57
N ILE A 104 0.02 18.85 -12.53
CA ILE A 104 0.43 20.02 -11.75
C ILE A 104 0.85 21.08 -12.75
N ARG A 105 0.28 22.27 -12.62
CA ARG A 105 0.68 23.44 -13.39
C ARG A 105 0.98 24.58 -12.43
N ILE A 106 2.06 25.31 -12.68
CA ILE A 106 2.45 26.50 -11.92
C ILE A 106 2.30 27.77 -12.79
N PRO A 107 1.08 28.21 -13.16
CA PRO A 107 0.91 29.50 -13.83
C PRO A 107 0.83 30.63 -12.80
N SER A 108 1.95 31.18 -12.31
CA SER A 108 1.96 32.30 -11.32
C SER A 108 1.08 32.09 -10.06
N GLY A 109 0.62 30.85 -9.84
CA GLY A 109 -0.34 30.41 -8.86
C GLY A 109 -0.47 28.89 -9.01
N SER A 110 0.02 28.14 -8.03
CA SER A 110 0.12 26.68 -8.06
C SER A 110 -1.26 26.04 -8.00
N VAL A 111 -1.84 25.67 -9.14
CA VAL A 111 -3.14 24.98 -9.18
C VAL A 111 -2.89 23.49 -9.38
N LEU A 112 -3.36 22.68 -8.43
CA LEU A 112 -3.43 21.24 -8.56
C LEU A 112 -4.71 20.89 -9.35
N GLU A 113 -4.55 20.35 -10.55
CA GLU A 113 -5.68 19.89 -11.37
C GLU A 113 -5.63 18.38 -11.51
N ILE A 114 -6.47 17.69 -10.73
CA ILE A 114 -6.73 16.27 -10.92
C ILE A 114 -7.99 16.16 -11.78
N ASN A 115 -7.81 15.73 -13.02
CA ASN A 115 -8.91 15.60 -13.98
C ASN A 115 -9.01 14.12 -14.38
N PRO A 116 -9.93 13.36 -13.79
CA PRO A 116 -10.30 12.07 -14.37
C PRO A 116 -10.90 12.30 -15.75
N ASP A 117 -10.80 11.33 -16.65
CA ASP A 117 -11.41 11.46 -17.97
C ASP A 117 -12.96 11.54 -17.83
N PRO A 118 -13.61 12.64 -18.26
CA PRO A 118 -15.02 12.89 -17.98
C PRO A 118 -15.98 11.91 -18.66
N LYS A 119 -15.51 11.06 -19.58
CA LYS A 119 -16.35 10.07 -20.27
C LYS A 119 -16.71 8.85 -19.41
N ASP A 120 -15.96 8.57 -18.34
CA ASP A 120 -16.07 7.30 -17.62
C ASP A 120 -16.61 7.41 -16.18
N GLU A 121 -16.74 8.60 -15.59
CA GLU A 121 -16.97 8.74 -14.13
C GLU A 121 -18.33 8.23 -13.62
N ARG A 122 -19.43 8.42 -14.34
CA ARG A 122 -20.78 8.11 -13.80
C ARG A 122 -21.15 6.63 -13.78
N ASN A 123 -20.47 5.81 -14.59
CA ASN A 123 -20.73 4.38 -14.72
C ASN A 123 -19.47 3.53 -14.55
N ALA A 124 -18.34 4.14 -14.17
CA ALA A 124 -17.11 3.40 -13.92
C ALA A 124 -17.35 2.36 -12.81
N PRO A 125 -16.99 1.10 -13.03
CA PRO A 125 -17.03 0.10 -11.98
C PRO A 125 -16.11 0.50 -10.81
N PRO A 126 -16.45 0.09 -9.58
CA PRO A 126 -15.59 0.29 -8.42
C PRO A 126 -14.24 -0.37 -8.68
N ILE A 127 -13.16 0.33 -8.32
CA ILE A 127 -11.81 -0.23 -8.38
C ILE A 127 -11.49 -1.04 -7.13
N PRO A 128 -10.54 -1.98 -7.22
CA PRO A 128 -10.10 -2.72 -6.06
C PRO A 128 -9.45 -1.80 -5.02
N SER A 129 -9.50 -2.22 -3.75
CA SER A 129 -8.84 -1.50 -2.67
C SER A 129 -7.33 -1.54 -2.82
N SER A 130 -6.65 -0.47 -2.42
CA SER A 130 -5.19 -0.37 -2.45
C SER A 130 -4.63 -0.28 -1.04
N ILE A 131 -3.53 -1.00 -0.79
CA ILE A 131 -2.75 -0.96 0.45
C ILE A 131 -1.31 -0.59 0.13
N TYR A 132 -0.74 0.33 0.91
CA TYR A 132 0.68 0.68 0.85
C TYR A 132 1.40 0.19 2.10
N LEU A 133 2.39 -0.68 1.92
CA LEU A 133 3.34 -1.07 2.96
C LEU A 133 4.62 -0.25 2.80
N PRO A 134 4.91 0.67 3.74
CA PRO A 134 6.15 1.44 3.70
C PRO A 134 7.37 0.58 4.03
N ALA A 135 8.56 1.09 3.68
CA ALA A 135 9.83 0.41 3.91
C ALA A 135 10.10 0.12 5.39
N GLN A 136 9.70 1.07 6.26
CA GLN A 136 9.84 0.96 7.71
C GLN A 136 8.70 0.13 8.31
N GLU A 137 9.04 -0.70 9.30
CA GLU A 137 8.06 -1.44 10.06
C GLU A 137 7.13 -0.52 10.88
N PHE A 138 5.86 -0.93 11.04
CA PHE A 138 4.80 -0.07 11.55
C PHE A 138 4.04 -0.61 12.78
N LEU A 139 3.97 -1.92 13.01
CA LEU A 139 3.15 -2.51 14.07
C LEU A 139 3.53 -1.99 15.45
N SER A 140 4.83 -1.79 15.74
CA SER A 140 5.24 -1.28 17.06
C SER A 140 4.81 0.15 17.34
N ILE A 141 4.55 0.95 16.31
CA ILE A 141 4.16 2.37 16.47
C ILE A 141 2.66 2.61 16.23
N ASN A 142 1.88 1.57 15.91
CA ASN A 142 0.47 1.71 15.55
C ASN A 142 -0.40 2.24 16.70
N LYS A 143 -0.08 1.89 17.95
CA LYS A 143 -0.86 2.30 19.14
C LYS A 143 -0.88 3.82 19.26
N GLY A 144 -2.08 4.40 19.18
CA GLY A 144 -2.28 5.86 19.26
C GLY A 144 -1.87 6.64 18.01
N PHE A 145 -1.40 5.97 16.95
CA PHE A 145 -0.92 6.62 15.72
C PHE A 145 -1.98 7.50 15.08
N ILE A 146 -3.18 6.96 14.85
CA ILE A 146 -4.31 7.67 14.21
C ILE A 146 -4.59 9.00 14.92
N SER A 147 -4.66 8.99 16.26
CA SER A 147 -4.96 10.18 17.06
C SER A 147 -3.84 11.21 17.00
N ALA A 148 -2.58 10.79 17.16
CA ALA A 148 -1.43 11.69 17.12
C ALA A 148 -1.21 12.27 15.70
N TYR A 149 -1.44 11.46 14.66
CA TYR A 149 -1.40 11.89 13.27
C TYR A 149 -2.47 12.97 13.00
N THR A 150 -3.71 12.74 13.43
CA THR A 150 -4.81 13.69 13.25
C THR A 150 -4.56 15.02 13.95
N ARG A 151 -3.86 15.00 15.10
CA ARG A 151 -3.41 16.22 15.81
C ARG A 151 -2.17 16.87 15.22
N ARG A 152 -1.63 16.35 14.10
CA ARG A 152 -0.41 16.82 13.42
C ARG A 152 0.83 16.78 14.31
N GLU A 153 0.88 15.82 15.24
CA GLU A 153 2.01 15.62 16.17
C GLU A 153 3.08 14.70 15.58
N LEU A 154 2.75 13.99 14.49
CA LEU A 154 3.58 12.94 13.92
C LEU A 154 4.21 13.34 12.58
N PRO A 155 5.51 13.08 12.40
CA PRO A 155 6.19 13.35 11.15
C PRO A 155 6.15 12.13 10.21
N TYR A 156 4.95 11.69 9.81
CA TYR A 156 4.78 10.62 8.82
C TYR A 156 3.96 11.10 7.63
N ASP A 157 4.10 10.42 6.50
CA ASP A 157 3.28 10.69 5.31
C ASP A 157 1.93 9.93 5.37
N GLU A 158 1.00 10.28 4.49
CA GLU A 158 -0.37 9.73 4.51
C GLU A 158 -0.44 8.22 4.26
N THR A 159 0.61 7.57 3.74
CA THR A 159 0.63 6.11 3.56
C THR A 159 0.57 5.39 4.91
N TYR A 160 1.24 5.95 5.93
CA TYR A 160 1.24 5.39 7.29
C TYR A 160 -0.11 5.57 7.98
N TYR A 161 -0.76 6.72 7.78
CA TYR A 161 -2.09 6.96 8.32
C TYR A 161 -3.13 6.00 7.73
N ASP A 162 -3.11 5.79 6.42
CA ASP A 162 -4.00 4.84 5.77
C ASP A 162 -3.73 3.39 6.20
N LEU A 163 -2.45 3.00 6.33
CA LEU A 163 -2.08 1.70 6.87
C LEU A 163 -2.60 1.51 8.31
N ALA A 164 -2.52 2.54 9.15
CA ALA A 164 -3.07 2.51 10.51
C ALA A 164 -4.57 2.27 10.53
N LEU A 165 -5.33 2.91 9.62
CA LEU A 165 -6.76 2.68 9.48
C LEU A 165 -7.06 1.25 9.06
N ALA A 166 -6.34 0.71 8.08
CA ALA A 166 -6.48 -0.67 7.62
C ALA A 166 -6.18 -1.68 8.75
N LEU A 167 -5.12 -1.44 9.52
CA LEU A 167 -4.72 -2.29 10.64
C LEU A 167 -5.65 -2.19 11.87
N ASN A 168 -6.54 -1.20 11.92
CA ASN A 168 -7.50 -1.06 13.01
C ASN A 168 -8.74 -1.97 12.84
N ALA A 169 -8.95 -2.55 11.65
CA ALA A 169 -10.03 -3.51 11.42
C ALA A 169 -9.75 -4.84 12.13
N LEU A 170 -10.79 -5.42 12.73
CA LEU A 170 -10.71 -6.71 13.43
C LEU A 170 -10.58 -7.88 12.44
N PRO A 171 -9.87 -8.97 12.81
CA PRO A 171 -9.78 -10.16 11.98
C PRO A 171 -11.16 -10.70 11.56
N LEU A 172 -11.28 -11.08 10.31
CA LEU A 172 -12.46 -11.76 9.80
C LEU A 172 -12.61 -13.13 10.47
N ARG A 173 -13.86 -13.60 10.56
CA ARG A 173 -14.15 -14.99 10.88
C ARG A 173 -13.56 -15.93 9.82
N GLU A 174 -13.16 -17.13 10.22
CA GLU A 174 -12.49 -18.10 9.34
C GLU A 174 -13.34 -18.49 8.11
N ASP A 175 -14.68 -18.54 8.25
CA ASP A 175 -15.62 -18.83 7.17
C ASP A 175 -15.81 -17.69 6.16
N LYS A 176 -15.22 -16.51 6.42
CA LYS A 176 -15.26 -15.33 5.54
C LYS A 176 -13.96 -15.11 4.77
N ILE A 177 -12.96 -15.96 4.98
CA ILE A 177 -11.68 -15.89 4.29
C ILE A 177 -11.78 -16.73 3.01
N ASP A 178 -11.43 -16.13 1.87
CA ASP A 178 -11.31 -16.84 0.59
C ASP A 178 -10.26 -17.95 0.66
N GLU A 179 -10.48 -19.07 -0.03
CA GLU A 179 -9.57 -20.23 0.00
C GLU A 179 -8.14 -19.89 -0.41
N GLU A 180 -7.99 -19.16 -1.53
CA GLU A 180 -6.69 -18.69 -2.04
C GLU A 180 -5.95 -17.82 -1.00
N ILE A 181 -6.69 -16.98 -0.25
CA ILE A 181 -6.13 -16.14 0.81
C ILE A 181 -5.78 -16.98 2.04
N ARG A 182 -6.54 -18.05 2.33
CA ARG A 182 -6.25 -18.97 3.43
C ARG A 182 -4.92 -19.70 3.25
N GLU A 183 -4.54 -20.02 2.02
CA GLU A 183 -3.23 -20.61 1.71
C GLU A 183 -2.09 -19.62 2.03
N ALA A 184 -2.20 -18.38 1.54
CA ALA A 184 -1.23 -17.32 1.84
C ALA A 184 -1.11 -17.04 3.35
N ILE A 185 -2.25 -16.96 4.06
CA ILE A 185 -2.30 -16.82 5.52
C ILE A 185 -1.59 -17.99 6.20
N THR A 186 -1.83 -19.22 5.73
CA THR A 186 -1.18 -20.43 6.26
C THR A 186 0.34 -20.38 6.08
N LEU A 187 0.83 -19.95 4.92
CA LEU A 187 2.26 -19.80 4.66
C LEU A 187 2.88 -18.73 5.57
N LEU A 188 2.27 -17.54 5.65
CA LEU A 188 2.76 -16.46 6.53
C LEU A 188 2.75 -16.89 8.00
N ARG A 189 1.72 -17.61 8.43
CA ARG A 189 1.63 -18.19 9.78
C ARG A 189 2.78 -19.14 10.06
N LYS A 190 3.12 -20.02 9.11
CA LYS A 190 4.26 -20.95 9.22
C LYS A 190 5.60 -20.21 9.30
N ILE A 191 5.75 -19.10 8.56
CA ILE A 191 6.97 -18.29 8.60
C ILE A 191 7.16 -17.66 9.98
N ILE A 192 6.09 -17.10 10.57
CA ILE A 192 6.12 -16.48 11.91
C ILE A 192 6.25 -17.55 13.00
N ARG A 193 5.59 -18.69 12.81
CA ARG A 193 5.50 -19.80 13.77
C ARG A 193 5.64 -21.14 13.06
N ASP A 194 6.83 -21.73 13.16
CA ASP A 194 7.20 -23.00 12.50
C ASP A 194 6.38 -24.21 13.00
N LYS A 195 5.85 -24.14 14.24
CA LYS A 195 5.08 -25.25 14.84
C LYS A 195 3.59 -25.20 14.49
N GLN A 196 3.11 -26.30 13.93
CA GLN A 196 1.69 -26.61 13.66
C GLN A 196 0.92 -26.86 14.96
N ASP A 197 0.75 -25.84 15.80
CA ASP A 197 -0.09 -25.93 17.01
C ASP A 197 -1.53 -25.43 16.73
N GLY A 198 -2.12 -25.96 15.66
CA GLY A 198 -3.49 -25.66 15.22
C GLY A 198 -3.69 -24.29 14.55
N GLN A 199 -4.95 -23.96 14.24
CA GLN A 199 -5.39 -22.71 13.59
C GLN A 199 -5.37 -21.47 14.52
N LYS A 200 -4.56 -21.48 15.59
CA LYS A 200 -4.45 -20.31 16.47
C LYS A 200 -3.85 -19.12 15.73
N GLU A 201 -4.43 -17.94 15.95
CA GLU A 201 -3.87 -16.67 15.51
C GLU A 201 -2.44 -16.49 16.02
N VAL A 202 -1.56 -15.95 15.16
CA VAL A 202 -0.17 -15.61 15.54
C VAL A 202 -0.02 -14.15 15.96
N LEU A 203 -1.01 -13.32 15.63
CA LEU A 203 -1.04 -11.91 15.96
C LEU A 203 -2.46 -11.52 16.37
N SER A 204 -2.58 -10.83 17.50
CA SER A 204 -3.81 -10.16 17.91
C SER A 204 -3.57 -8.67 18.08
N GLN A 205 -4.66 -7.91 18.10
CA GLN A 205 -4.64 -6.48 18.33
C GLN A 205 -5.61 -6.15 19.46
N GLN A 206 -5.18 -5.27 20.36
CA GLN A 206 -6.02 -4.70 21.41
C GLN A 206 -5.74 -3.19 21.50
N ASN A 207 -6.74 -2.36 21.20
CA ASN A 207 -6.63 -0.89 21.29
C ASN A 207 -5.43 -0.29 20.53
N GLY A 208 -5.11 -0.82 19.35
CA GLY A 208 -3.98 -0.39 18.51
C GLY A 208 -2.65 -1.05 18.86
N GLU A 209 -2.56 -1.80 19.95
CA GLU A 209 -1.36 -2.53 20.36
C GLU A 209 -1.41 -3.96 19.82
N PHE A 210 -0.29 -4.43 19.27
CA PHE A 210 -0.17 -5.76 18.70
C PHE A 210 0.56 -6.72 19.65
N HIS A 211 0.09 -7.95 19.73
CA HIS A 211 0.69 -9.01 20.53
C HIS A 211 0.89 -10.27 19.69
N PHE A 212 2.09 -10.85 19.79
CA PHE A 212 2.45 -12.10 19.11
C PHE A 212 2.13 -13.30 19.99
N HIS A 213 1.53 -14.32 19.40
CA HIS A 213 1.20 -15.58 20.06
C HIS A 213 2.12 -16.70 19.58
N LEU A 214 3.27 -16.83 20.24
CA LEU A 214 4.30 -17.81 19.90
C LEU A 214 4.21 -19.06 20.79
N PRO A 215 4.79 -20.20 20.38
CA PRO A 215 4.81 -21.42 21.19
C PRO A 215 5.48 -21.24 22.55
N GLU A 216 6.45 -20.33 22.66
CA GLU A 216 7.18 -20.00 23.88
C GLU A 216 6.38 -19.09 24.82
N GLY A 217 5.31 -18.48 24.32
CA GLY A 217 4.44 -17.56 25.07
C GLY A 217 4.01 -16.35 24.24
N ASP A 218 3.16 -15.53 24.86
CA ASP A 218 2.73 -14.27 24.29
C ASP A 218 3.85 -13.22 24.43
N LEU A 219 4.19 -12.55 23.34
CA LEU A 219 5.19 -11.49 23.30
C LEU A 219 4.58 -10.16 22.89
N ASP A 220 5.01 -9.10 23.56
CA ASP A 220 4.80 -7.74 23.12
C ASP A 220 5.48 -7.51 21.75
N VAL A 221 4.83 -6.76 20.85
CA VAL A 221 5.37 -6.42 19.53
C VAL A 221 6.81 -5.86 19.60
N HIS A 222 7.15 -5.09 20.63
CA HIS A 222 8.47 -4.50 20.80
C HIS A 222 9.58 -5.54 21.07
N LEU A 223 9.22 -6.75 21.49
CA LEU A 223 10.17 -7.85 21.76
C LEU A 223 10.43 -8.75 20.55
N VAL A 224 9.76 -8.49 19.42
CA VAL A 224 9.84 -9.30 18.20
C VAL A 224 10.72 -8.63 17.15
N ALA A 225 11.56 -9.42 16.46
CA ALA A 225 12.44 -8.90 15.42
C ALA A 225 11.64 -8.22 14.30
N GLU A 226 12.19 -7.13 13.75
CA GLU A 226 11.51 -6.28 12.76
C GLU A 226 11.05 -7.04 11.52
N GLY A 227 11.86 -7.98 11.02
CA GLY A 227 11.47 -8.82 9.89
C GLY A 227 10.19 -9.61 10.12
N TYR A 228 10.02 -10.20 11.32
CA TYR A 228 8.78 -10.90 11.68
C TYR A 228 7.60 -9.94 11.85
N ARG A 229 7.83 -8.73 12.36
CA ARG A 229 6.80 -7.69 12.44
C ARG A 229 6.31 -7.27 11.05
N LYS A 230 7.21 -7.08 10.09
CA LYS A 230 6.87 -6.79 8.69
C LYS A 230 6.02 -7.91 8.06
N ILE A 231 6.39 -9.17 8.29
CA ILE A 231 5.62 -10.34 7.81
C ILE A 231 4.24 -10.41 8.49
N ALA A 232 4.19 -10.13 9.80
CA ALA A 232 2.96 -10.11 10.57
C ALA A 232 1.99 -9.01 10.13
N THR A 233 2.49 -7.87 9.64
CA THR A 233 1.66 -6.82 9.03
C THR A 233 0.87 -7.39 7.85
N LEU A 234 1.54 -8.08 6.93
CA LEU A 234 0.89 -8.71 5.78
C LEU A 234 -0.12 -9.78 6.23
N TYR A 235 0.28 -10.63 7.17
CA TYR A 235 -0.60 -11.64 7.76
C TYR A 235 -1.89 -11.00 8.30
N TYR A 236 -1.77 -9.93 9.08
CA TYR A 236 -2.90 -9.31 9.74
C TYR A 236 -3.84 -8.61 8.75
N LEU A 237 -3.29 -7.96 7.73
CA LEU A 237 -4.09 -7.31 6.67
C LEU A 237 -4.90 -8.33 5.85
N LEU A 238 -4.34 -9.51 5.57
CA LEU A 238 -5.09 -10.61 4.96
C LEU A 238 -6.15 -11.15 5.91
N ARG A 239 -5.81 -11.28 7.20
CA ARG A 239 -6.74 -11.79 8.22
C ARG A 239 -7.93 -10.85 8.45
N ASN A 240 -7.72 -9.54 8.47
CA ASN A 240 -8.81 -8.59 8.68
C ASN A 240 -9.54 -8.18 7.40
N GLY A 241 -9.14 -8.73 6.24
CA GLY A 241 -9.79 -8.48 4.95
C GLY A 241 -9.49 -7.11 4.35
N SER A 242 -8.57 -6.33 4.94
CA SER A 242 -8.13 -5.06 4.32
C SER A 242 -7.31 -5.31 3.06
N LEU A 243 -6.60 -6.44 3.02
CA LEU A 243 -5.94 -6.95 1.82
C LEU A 243 -6.68 -8.22 1.37
N THR A 244 -7.18 -8.20 0.13
CA THR A 244 -7.87 -9.34 -0.50
C THR A 244 -7.19 -9.70 -1.81
N LYS A 245 -7.65 -10.77 -2.49
CA LYS A 245 -7.15 -11.17 -3.80
C LYS A 245 -7.44 -10.15 -4.91
N GLU A 246 -8.43 -9.28 -4.68
CA GLU A 246 -8.78 -8.24 -5.63
C GLU A 246 -7.91 -6.99 -5.42
N SER A 247 -7.41 -6.78 -4.19
CA SER A 247 -6.65 -5.60 -3.80
C SER A 247 -5.33 -5.44 -4.54
N ILE A 248 -4.88 -4.18 -4.67
CA ILE A 248 -3.55 -3.83 -5.14
C ILE A 248 -2.64 -3.58 -3.94
N LEU A 249 -1.56 -4.37 -3.82
CA LEU A 249 -0.54 -4.18 -2.79
C LEU A 249 0.66 -3.42 -3.37
N PHE A 250 0.93 -2.23 -2.85
CA PHE A 250 2.20 -1.53 -3.04
C PHE A 250 3.10 -1.86 -1.85
N TRP A 251 4.23 -2.53 -2.09
CA TRP A 251 5.18 -2.89 -1.04
C TRP A 251 6.54 -2.26 -1.32
N ASP A 252 6.88 -1.24 -0.53
CA ASP A 252 8.15 -0.53 -0.60
C ASP A 252 9.22 -1.26 0.22
N GLU A 253 10.40 -1.48 -0.36
CA GLU A 253 11.52 -2.24 0.21
C GLU A 253 11.08 -3.52 0.97
N PRO A 254 10.43 -4.48 0.29
CA PRO A 254 9.97 -5.73 0.90
C PRO A 254 11.12 -6.54 1.52
N GLU A 255 12.33 -6.43 0.96
CA GLU A 255 13.53 -7.10 1.42
C GLU A 255 14.17 -6.47 2.67
N ALA A 256 13.86 -5.21 2.97
CA ALA A 256 14.52 -4.51 4.07
C ALA A 256 14.21 -5.18 5.42
N ASN A 257 15.27 -5.37 6.22
CA ASN A 257 15.24 -6.02 7.54
C ASN A 257 14.84 -7.51 7.53
N LEU A 258 14.84 -8.15 6.36
CA LEU A 258 14.68 -9.60 6.20
C LEU A 258 16.03 -10.29 5.95
N ASN A 259 16.21 -11.47 6.54
CA ASN A 259 17.33 -12.33 6.16
C ASN A 259 17.03 -13.05 4.82
N PRO A 260 18.04 -13.61 4.14
CA PRO A 260 17.85 -14.27 2.84
C PRO A 260 16.82 -15.41 2.86
N GLU A 261 16.73 -16.17 3.96
CA GLU A 261 15.77 -17.26 4.09
C GLU A 261 14.32 -16.75 4.10
N LEU A 262 14.05 -15.68 4.86
CA LEU A 262 12.73 -15.05 4.94
C LEU A 262 12.31 -14.43 3.60
N ILE A 263 13.26 -13.84 2.86
CA ILE A 263 12.99 -13.31 1.51
C ILE A 263 12.46 -14.42 0.60
N VAL A 264 13.11 -15.58 0.60
CA VAL A 264 12.66 -16.73 -0.22
C VAL A 264 11.28 -17.21 0.22
N LYS A 265 11.04 -17.34 1.53
CA LYS A 265 9.73 -17.79 2.05
C LYS A 265 8.61 -16.80 1.74
N ILE A 266 8.85 -15.48 1.81
CA ILE A 266 7.85 -14.48 1.41
C ILE A 266 7.59 -14.55 -0.09
N ALA A 267 8.62 -14.74 -0.91
CA ALA A 267 8.43 -14.91 -2.35
C ALA A 267 7.50 -16.10 -2.66
N GLU A 268 7.61 -17.22 -1.94
CA GLU A 268 6.70 -18.37 -2.09
C GLU A 268 5.22 -18.03 -1.78
N VAL A 269 4.94 -17.00 -0.96
CA VAL A 269 3.57 -16.53 -0.70
C VAL A 269 2.96 -15.88 -1.93
N PHE A 270 3.77 -15.19 -2.73
CA PHE A 270 3.33 -14.49 -3.95
C PHE A 270 3.46 -15.36 -5.21
N PHE A 271 4.37 -16.32 -5.20
CA PHE A 271 4.61 -17.26 -6.29
C PHE A 271 4.37 -18.70 -5.81
N PRO A 272 3.10 -19.13 -5.63
CA PRO A 272 2.81 -20.51 -5.30
C PRO A 272 3.42 -21.43 -6.36
N LYS A 273 3.98 -22.57 -5.94
CA LYS A 273 4.76 -23.49 -6.80
C LYS A 273 3.99 -24.02 -8.02
N GLU A 274 2.68 -23.85 -8.05
CA GLU A 274 1.78 -24.23 -9.14
C GLU A 274 1.80 -23.24 -10.31
N ALA A 275 2.31 -22.01 -10.12
CA ALA A 275 2.38 -20.98 -11.17
C ALA A 275 3.62 -21.07 -12.09
N CYS A 276 4.51 -22.04 -11.85
CA CYS A 276 5.76 -22.23 -12.59
C CYS A 276 5.77 -23.48 -13.49
N GLN A 277 4.61 -24.05 -13.81
CA GLN A 277 4.49 -25.12 -14.82
C GLN A 277 4.03 -24.58 -16.17
#